data_AF-A0A7X6P6Y5-F1
#
_entry.id   AF-A0A7X6P6Y5-F1
#
_cell.length_a   1.000
_cell.length_b   1.000
_cell.length_c   1.000
_cell.angle_alpha   90.00
_cell.angle_beta   90.00
_cell.angle_gamma   90.00
#
_symmetry.space_group_name_H-M   'P 1'
#
loop_
_entity.id
_entity.type
_entity.pdbx_description
1 polymer ?
#
loop_
_entity_poly.entity_id
_entity_poly.type
_entity_poly.pdbx_seq_one_letter_code
_entity_poly.pdbx_strand_id
1 'polypeptide(L)'
;LIFISNDDPVITNIIDSIRTEPLKNLSLSKIIHLYFDKLTFDDSLDLRNLEEEIADLEDELMLFRKIDLVDLMTFRKKLLSLKLYYQQLLEVYEGIEQNENTLIDLKEERNFRILSGRANRLYNGVLNLRDYVTQVREAYQTLVCPHFLYQN
;
A
#
# COMPACT_ATOMS: atom_id res chain seq x y z
N LEU A 1 0.12 -11.65 -5.37
CA LEU A 1 0.40 -12.11 -6.76
C LEU A 1 0.04 -10.95 -7.68
N ILE A 2 1.05 -10.25 -8.19
CA ILE A 2 0.87 -9.15 -9.15
C ILE A 2 0.38 -9.77 -10.45
N PHE A 3 -0.88 -9.50 -10.81
CA PHE A 3 -1.51 -9.99 -12.03
C PHE A 3 -1.19 -8.98 -13.14
N ILE A 4 -0.17 -9.26 -13.95
CA ILE A 4 0.04 -8.52 -15.20
C ILE A 4 -1.09 -8.96 -16.14
N SER A 5 -2.18 -8.20 -16.16
CA SER A 5 -3.25 -8.36 -17.16
C SER A 5 -2.85 -7.61 -18.42
N ASN A 6 -3.11 -8.19 -19.59
CA ASN A 6 -2.88 -7.55 -20.89
C ASN A 6 -3.69 -6.24 -21.07
N ASP A 7 -4.72 -6.02 -20.25
CA ASP A 7 -5.55 -4.80 -20.24
C ASP A 7 -5.40 -4.01 -18.93
N ASP A 8 -4.21 -4.01 -18.32
CA ASP A 8 -3.95 -3.21 -17.14
C ASP A 8 -3.97 -1.69 -17.49
N PRO A 9 -4.84 -0.87 -16.86
CA PRO A 9 -4.87 0.57 -17.06
C PRO A 9 -3.51 1.24 -16.76
N VAL A 10 -2.68 0.64 -15.91
CA VAL A 10 -1.32 1.10 -15.64
C VAL A 10 -0.46 0.96 -16.90
N ILE A 11 -0.52 -0.19 -17.59
CA ILE A 11 0.26 -0.47 -18.80
C ILE A 11 -0.17 0.43 -19.96
N THR A 12 -1.47 0.63 -20.16
CA THR A 12 -1.99 1.53 -21.21
C THR A 12 -1.55 2.98 -20.98
N ASN A 13 -1.64 3.48 -19.74
CA ASN A 13 -1.15 4.82 -19.38
C ASN A 13 0.36 4.99 -19.60
N ILE A 14 1.16 3.94 -19.35
CA ILE A 14 2.61 3.96 -19.61
C ILE A 14 2.88 4.01 -21.10
N ILE A 15 2.18 3.18 -21.90
CA ILE A 15 2.31 3.18 -23.36
C ILE A 15 1.98 4.57 -23.93
N ASP A 16 0.93 5.21 -23.44
CA ASP A 16 0.55 6.57 -23.86
C ASP A 16 1.57 7.61 -23.44
N SER A 17 2.09 7.51 -22.21
CA SER A 17 3.16 8.38 -21.71
C SER A 17 4.43 8.25 -22.57
N ILE A 18 4.80 7.03 -22.97
CA ILE A 18 5.94 6.74 -23.83
C ILE A 18 5.72 7.27 -25.26
N ARG A 19 4.50 7.15 -25.81
CA ARG A 19 4.16 7.65 -27.15
C ARG A 19 4.30 9.16 -27.29
N THR A 20 4.16 9.89 -26.19
CA THR A 20 4.29 11.36 -26.18
C THR A 20 5.73 11.86 -26.00
N GLU A 21 6.68 11.00 -25.56
CA GLU A 21 8.09 11.36 -25.47
C GLU A 21 8.86 11.06 -26.77
N PRO A 22 9.89 11.87 -27.13
CA PRO A 22 10.77 11.54 -28.23
C PRO A 22 11.56 10.25 -27.94
N LEU A 23 11.37 9.23 -28.78
CA LEU A 23 11.95 7.86 -28.70
C LEU A 23 13.46 7.78 -28.44
N LYS A 24 14.23 8.87 -28.60
CA LYS A 24 15.69 8.89 -28.43
C LYS A 24 16.17 8.74 -26.98
N ASN A 25 15.31 8.92 -25.98
CA ASN A 25 15.69 8.87 -24.56
C ASN A 25 15.03 7.73 -23.76
N LEU A 26 14.45 6.74 -24.45
CA LEU A 26 13.74 5.63 -23.81
C LEU A 26 14.70 4.46 -23.52
N SER A 27 15.01 4.22 -22.25
CA SER A 27 15.78 3.06 -21.78
C SER A 27 14.88 2.07 -21.05
N LEU A 28 15.29 0.80 -20.97
CA LEU A 28 14.58 -0.22 -20.19
C LEU A 28 14.42 0.22 -18.72
N SER A 29 15.48 0.80 -18.14
CA SER A 29 15.46 1.34 -16.79
C SER A 29 14.37 2.41 -16.61
N LYS A 30 14.22 3.31 -17.59
CA LYS A 30 13.18 4.35 -17.56
C LYS A 30 11.76 3.77 -17.67
N ILE A 31 11.56 2.74 -18.50
CA ILE A 31 10.25 2.06 -18.61
C ILE A 31 9.89 1.38 -17.29
N ILE A 32 10.83 0.65 -16.69
CA ILE A 32 10.64 -0.01 -15.40
C ILE A 32 10.34 1.01 -14.30
N HIS A 33 11.09 2.12 -14.27
CA HIS A 33 10.83 3.20 -13.33
C HIS A 33 9.42 3.79 -13.50
N LEU A 34 9.01 4.14 -14.71
CA LEU A 34 7.68 4.68 -14.99
C LEU A 34 6.58 3.71 -14.57
N TYR A 35 6.79 2.41 -14.80
CA TYR A 35 5.86 1.38 -14.35
C TYR A 35 5.68 1.40 -12.84
N PHE A 36 6.77 1.35 -12.08
CA PHE A 36 6.70 1.33 -10.62
C PHE A 36 6.23 2.66 -10.01
N ASP A 37 6.56 3.78 -10.64
CA ASP A 37 6.06 5.10 -10.21
C ASP A 37 4.54 5.15 -10.34
N LYS A 38 3.98 4.68 -11.46
CA LYS A 38 2.53 4.62 -11.68
C LYS A 38 1.83 3.58 -10.82
N LEU A 39 2.47 2.43 -10.60
CA LEU A 39 1.94 1.36 -9.77
C LEU A 39 1.73 1.78 -8.30
N THR A 40 2.46 2.80 -7.83
CA THR A 40 2.44 3.25 -6.42
C THR A 40 1.97 4.69 -6.24
N PHE A 41 1.45 5.31 -7.29
CA PHE A 41 1.22 6.76 -7.32
C PHE A 41 0.11 7.19 -6.33
N ASP A 42 -1.01 6.48 -6.32
CA ASP A 42 -2.19 6.81 -5.51
C ASP A 42 -2.26 6.05 -4.18
N ASP A 43 -1.39 5.06 -3.97
CA ASP A 43 -1.39 4.19 -2.79
C ASP A 43 -1.36 4.96 -1.45
N SER A 44 -0.73 6.14 -1.41
CA SER A 44 -0.71 6.96 -0.18
C SER A 44 -2.08 7.54 0.15
N LEU A 45 -2.89 7.86 -0.87
CA LEU A 45 -4.27 8.30 -0.71
C LEU A 45 -5.15 7.12 -0.28
N ASP A 46 -4.94 5.93 -0.87
CA ASP A 46 -5.67 4.73 -0.47
C ASP A 46 -5.42 4.34 0.99
N LEU A 47 -4.18 4.48 1.47
CA LEU A 47 -3.87 4.27 2.89
C LEU A 47 -4.54 5.31 3.79
N ARG A 48 -4.66 6.57 3.35
CA ARG A 48 -5.39 7.60 4.11
C ARG A 48 -6.88 7.30 4.19
N ASN A 49 -7.50 6.91 3.08
CA ASN A 49 -8.92 6.54 3.06
C ASN A 49 -9.17 5.35 4.00
N LEU A 50 -8.26 4.37 4.02
CA LEU A 50 -8.30 3.28 4.99
C LEU A 50 -8.19 3.75 6.45
N GLU A 51 -7.34 4.73 6.71
CA GLU A 51 -7.21 5.34 8.04
C GLU A 51 -8.52 5.99 8.49
N GLU A 52 -9.16 6.76 7.60
CA GLU A 52 -10.45 7.40 7.84
C GLU A 52 -11.55 6.36 8.11
N GLU A 53 -11.62 5.29 7.31
CA GLU A 53 -12.59 4.19 7.55
C GLU A 53 -12.40 3.51 8.92
N ILE A 54 -11.15 3.34 9.38
CA ILE A 54 -10.85 2.76 10.70
C ILE A 54 -11.22 3.75 11.81
N ALA A 55 -10.99 5.05 11.60
CA ALA A 55 -11.36 6.09 12.55
C ALA A 55 -12.88 6.20 12.72
N ASP A 56 -13.64 6.11 11.64
CA ASP A 56 -15.11 6.09 11.70
C ASP A 56 -15.63 4.91 12.54
N LEU A 57 -15.01 3.73 12.41
CA LEU A 57 -15.33 2.57 13.25
C LEU A 57 -14.99 2.80 14.73
N GLU A 58 -13.90 3.51 15.03
CA GLU A 58 -13.55 3.90 16.39
C GLU A 58 -14.58 4.87 16.97
N ASP A 59 -15.05 5.86 16.20
CA ASP A 59 -16.08 6.79 16.65
C ASP A 59 -17.42 6.07 16.92
N GLU A 60 -17.76 5.07 16.11
CA GLU A 60 -18.92 4.20 16.37
C GLU A 60 -18.79 3.42 17.69
N LEU A 61 -17.58 2.94 18.02
CA LEU A 61 -17.29 2.29 19.30
C LEU A 61 -17.60 3.22 20.47
N MET A 62 -17.12 4.46 20.40
CA MET A 62 -17.24 5.44 21.48
C MET A 62 -18.70 5.80 21.77
N LEU A 63 -19.56 5.67 20.76
CA LEU A 63 -21.00 5.89 20.86
C LEU A 63 -21.77 4.63 21.32
N PHE A 64 -21.04 3.58 21.75
CA PHE A 64 -21.56 2.26 22.12
C PHE A 64 -22.47 1.65 21.05
N ARG A 65 -22.27 2.04 19.79
CA ARG A 65 -22.99 1.43 18.67
C ARG A 65 -22.41 0.03 18.43
N LYS A 66 -23.25 -0.86 17.93
CA LYS A 66 -22.84 -2.23 17.63
C LYS A 66 -21.84 -2.20 16.47
N ILE A 67 -20.56 -2.37 16.79
CA ILE A 67 -19.52 -2.61 15.77
C ILE A 67 -19.65 -4.04 15.26
N ASP A 68 -19.53 -4.20 13.94
CA ASP A 68 -19.39 -5.53 13.37
C ASP A 68 -17.93 -6.00 13.48
N LEU A 69 -17.69 -7.06 14.26
CA LEU A 69 -16.38 -7.71 14.35
C LEU A 69 -15.91 -8.26 13.00
N VAL A 70 -16.83 -8.46 12.04
CA VAL A 70 -16.53 -8.82 10.66
C VAL A 70 -15.75 -7.71 9.94
N ASP A 71 -16.03 -6.44 10.24
CA ASP A 71 -15.38 -5.30 9.59
C ASP A 71 -13.91 -5.21 10.02
N LEU A 72 -13.64 -5.30 11.34
CA LEU A 72 -12.27 -5.36 11.87
C LEU A 72 -11.45 -6.53 11.31
N MET A 73 -12.08 -7.69 11.09
CA MET A 73 -11.41 -8.84 10.49
C MET A 73 -11.12 -8.62 9.00
N THR A 74 -11.97 -7.88 8.31
CA THR A 74 -11.79 -7.49 6.90
C THR A 74 -10.63 -6.51 6.75
N PHE A 75 -10.54 -5.48 7.60
CA PHE A 75 -9.38 -4.58 7.64
C PHE A 75 -8.08 -5.33 7.88
N ARG A 76 -8.05 -6.27 8.84
CA ARG A 76 -6.85 -7.09 9.09
C ARG A 76 -6.38 -7.87 7.87
N LYS A 77 -7.31 -8.50 7.14
CA LYS A 77 -6.99 -9.26 5.93
C LYS A 77 -6.44 -8.32 4.83
N LYS A 78 -7.12 -7.20 4.59
CA LYS A 78 -6.70 -6.19 3.60
C LYS A 78 -5.31 -5.62 3.91
N LEU A 79 -5.08 -5.21 5.16
CA LEU A 79 -3.79 -4.69 5.61
C LEU A 79 -2.67 -5.74 5.58
N LEU A 80 -2.97 -7.03 5.85
CA LEU A 80 -1.99 -8.10 5.69
C LEU A 80 -1.58 -8.26 4.23
N SER A 81 -2.54 -8.23 3.31
CA SER A 81 -2.26 -8.28 1.87
C SER A 81 -1.40 -7.10 1.41
N LEU A 82 -1.72 -5.88 1.85
CA LEU A 82 -0.94 -4.68 1.55
C LEU A 82 0.48 -4.74 2.13
N LYS A 83 0.63 -5.24 3.36
CA LYS A 83 1.94 -5.43 3.98
C LYS A 83 2.82 -6.33 3.12
N LEU A 84 2.31 -7.49 2.73
CA LEU A 84 3.04 -8.45 1.91
C LEU A 84 3.36 -7.89 0.53
N TYR A 85 2.45 -7.10 -0.04
CA TYR A 85 2.63 -6.42 -1.31
C TYR A 85 3.79 -5.41 -1.26
N TYR A 86 3.80 -4.48 -0.31
CA TYR A 86 4.88 -3.50 -0.21
C TYR A 86 6.20 -4.12 0.23
N GLN A 87 6.18 -5.19 1.01
CA GLN A 87 7.38 -5.95 1.32
C GLN A 87 8.02 -6.55 0.06
N GLN A 88 7.23 -7.23 -0.77
CA GLN A 88 7.72 -7.78 -2.05
C GLN A 88 8.25 -6.67 -2.97
N LEU A 89 7.61 -5.52 -2.98
CA LEU A 89 8.04 -4.38 -3.77
C LEU A 89 9.39 -3.83 -3.30
N LEU A 90 9.61 -3.74 -1.98
CA LEU A 90 10.90 -3.37 -1.40
C LEU A 90 12.00 -4.38 -1.76
N GLU A 91 11.72 -5.68 -1.69
CA GLU A 91 12.66 -6.73 -2.09
C GLU A 91 13.05 -6.60 -3.58
N VAL A 92 12.10 -6.25 -4.45
CA VAL A 92 12.36 -5.97 -5.87
C VAL A 92 13.26 -4.75 -6.04
N TYR A 93 12.96 -3.65 -5.34
CA TYR A 93 13.78 -2.44 -5.44
C TYR A 93 15.19 -2.64 -4.90
N GLU A 94 15.35 -3.40 -3.81
CA GLU A 94 16.66 -3.76 -3.27
C GLU A 94 17.48 -4.56 -4.30
N GLY A 95 16.88 -5.58 -4.93
CA GLY A 95 17.55 -6.35 -5.99
C GLY A 95 17.91 -5.49 -7.21
N ILE A 96 17.10 -4.49 -7.52
CA ILE A 96 17.38 -3.52 -8.58
C ILE A 96 18.56 -2.59 -8.19
N GLU A 97 18.57 -2.07 -6.96
CA GLU A 97 19.61 -1.17 -6.45
C GLU A 97 20.97 -1.88 -6.31
N GLN A 98 21.00 -3.17 -5.99
CA GLN A 98 22.23 -3.98 -6.00
C GLN A 98 22.91 -3.98 -7.39
N ASN A 99 22.12 -3.81 -8.47
CA ASN A 99 22.58 -3.58 -9.85
C ASN A 99 23.74 -4.50 -10.31
N GLU A 100 23.75 -5.76 -9.88
CA GLU A 100 24.86 -6.69 -10.10
C GLU A 100 25.17 -6.90 -11.59
N ASN A 101 24.16 -6.76 -12.45
CA ASN A 101 24.25 -6.95 -13.90
C ASN A 101 24.47 -5.64 -14.69
N THR A 102 24.60 -4.48 -14.03
CA THR A 102 24.73 -3.14 -14.65
C THR A 102 23.59 -2.76 -15.61
N LEU A 103 22.42 -3.40 -15.46
CA LEU A 103 21.22 -3.14 -16.27
C LEU A 103 20.65 -1.73 -16.06
N ILE A 104 20.99 -1.10 -14.92
CA ILE A 104 20.55 0.24 -14.57
C ILE A 104 21.73 1.19 -14.69
N ASP A 105 21.56 2.24 -15.50
CA ASP A 105 22.52 3.33 -15.59
C ASP A 105 22.60 4.07 -14.25
N LEU A 106 23.80 4.49 -13.85
CA LEU A 106 24.06 5.20 -12.59
C LEU A 106 23.21 6.48 -12.46
N LYS A 107 22.83 7.09 -13.59
CA LYS A 107 21.93 8.25 -13.62
C LYS A 107 20.51 7.94 -13.15
N GLU A 108 20.04 6.72 -13.39
CA GLU A 108 18.69 6.25 -13.07
C GLU A 108 18.61 5.63 -11.67
N GLU A 109 19.74 5.27 -11.06
CA GLU A 109 19.83 4.73 -9.69
C GLU A 109 19.16 5.64 -8.64
N ARG A 110 19.28 6.96 -8.82
CA ARG A 110 18.61 7.94 -7.95
C ARG A 110 17.09 7.81 -8.02
N ASN A 111 16.53 7.48 -9.17
CA ASN A 111 15.10 7.38 -9.38
C ASN A 111 14.55 6.13 -8.66
N PHE A 112 15.28 5.02 -8.69
CA PHE A 112 14.93 3.82 -7.92
C PHE A 112 14.97 4.05 -6.40
N ARG A 113 15.97 4.78 -5.88
CA ARG A 113 15.98 5.17 -4.46
C ARG A 113 14.74 5.96 -4.02
N ILE A 114 14.18 6.79 -4.91
CA ILE A 114 12.94 7.54 -4.62
C ILE A 114 11.75 6.56 -4.51
N LEU A 115 11.67 5.57 -5.40
CA LEU A 115 10.66 4.51 -5.35
C LEU A 115 10.82 3.64 -4.10
N SER A 116 12.04 3.22 -3.75
CA SER A 116 12.35 2.51 -2.50
C SER A 116 11.88 3.28 -1.27
N GLY A 117 12.20 4.58 -1.22
CA GLY A 117 11.75 5.47 -0.16
C GLY A 117 10.22 5.57 -0.08
N ARG A 118 9.52 5.61 -1.23
CA ARG A 118 8.05 5.63 -1.28
C ARG A 118 7.46 4.33 -0.78
N ALA A 119 7.90 3.18 -1.28
CA ALA A 119 7.42 1.88 -0.81
C ALA A 119 7.69 1.66 0.67
N ASN A 120 8.83 2.14 1.19
CA ASN A 120 9.11 2.05 2.62
C ASN A 120 8.14 2.89 3.45
N ARG A 121 7.77 4.10 3.00
CA ARG A 121 6.73 4.91 3.66
C ARG A 121 5.36 4.22 3.63
N LEU A 122 4.97 3.63 2.49
CA LEU A 122 3.73 2.87 2.35
C LEU A 122 3.70 1.65 3.27
N TYR A 123 4.78 0.88 3.29
CA TYR A 123 4.94 -0.27 4.18
C TYR A 123 4.79 0.12 5.66
N ASN A 124 5.46 1.18 6.11
CA ASN A 124 5.33 1.68 7.47
C ASN A 124 3.92 2.22 7.76
N GLY A 125 3.28 2.89 6.81
CA GLY A 125 1.88 3.30 6.92
C GLY A 125 0.95 2.11 7.17
N VAL A 126 1.12 1.02 6.43
CA VAL A 126 0.35 -0.22 6.65
C VAL A 126 0.62 -0.81 8.04
N LEU A 127 1.87 -0.78 8.54
CA LEU A 127 2.17 -1.25 9.89
C LEU A 127 1.44 -0.42 10.94
N ASN A 128 1.47 0.90 10.82
CA ASN A 128 0.76 1.81 11.73
C ASN A 128 -0.75 1.53 11.74
N LEU A 129 -1.37 1.33 10.57
CA LEU A 129 -2.79 0.99 10.47
C LEU A 129 -3.12 -0.36 11.11
N ARG A 130 -2.22 -1.35 11.01
CA ARG A 130 -2.41 -2.66 11.68
C ARG A 130 -2.39 -2.54 13.20
N ASP A 131 -1.51 -1.67 13.71
CA ASP A 131 -1.44 -1.38 15.14
C ASP A 131 -2.70 -0.63 15.59
N TYR A 132 -3.17 0.34 14.79
CA TYR A 132 -4.42 1.07 15.07
C TYR A 132 -5.64 0.13 15.11
N VAL A 133 -5.84 -0.73 14.10
CA VAL A 133 -6.92 -1.75 14.11
C VAL A 133 -6.82 -2.69 15.32
N THR A 134 -5.61 -2.93 15.82
CA THR A 134 -5.42 -3.74 17.03
C THR A 134 -5.88 -2.99 18.27
N GLN A 135 -5.55 -1.70 18.40
CA GLN A 135 -6.04 -0.83 19.48
C GLN A 135 -7.57 -0.73 19.48
N VAL A 136 -8.20 -0.51 18.32
CA VAL A 136 -9.67 -0.44 18.21
C VAL A 136 -10.32 -1.77 18.65
N ARG A 137 -9.75 -2.92 18.29
CA ARG A 137 -10.25 -4.23 18.77
C ARG A 137 -10.14 -4.36 20.29
N GLU A 138 -9.01 -3.96 20.85
CA GLU A 138 -8.77 -4.05 22.30
C GLU A 138 -9.76 -3.14 23.05
N ALA A 139 -9.97 -1.92 22.58
CA ALA A 139 -10.97 -1.00 23.11
C ALA A 139 -12.38 -1.59 23.07
N TYR A 140 -12.76 -2.25 21.95
CA TYR A 140 -14.03 -2.99 21.87
C TYR A 140 -14.15 -4.07 22.93
N GLN A 141 -13.10 -4.88 23.12
CA GLN A 141 -13.10 -5.96 24.11
C GLN A 141 -13.23 -5.43 25.55
N THR A 142 -12.70 -4.24 25.84
CA THR A 142 -12.77 -3.63 27.17
C THR A 142 -14.08 -2.90 27.43
N LEU A 143 -14.60 -2.14 26.46
CA LEU A 143 -15.75 -1.24 26.68
C LEU A 143 -17.10 -1.93 26.44
N VAL A 144 -17.20 -2.76 25.41
CA VAL A 144 -18.47 -3.26 24.89
C VAL A 144 -18.75 -4.69 25.36
N CYS A 145 -17.72 -5.54 25.43
CA CYS A 145 -17.87 -6.93 25.88
C CYS A 145 -18.49 -7.05 27.29
N PRO A 146 -18.07 -6.27 28.31
CA PRO A 146 -18.71 -6.33 29.62
C PRO A 146 -20.15 -5.79 29.58
N HIS A 147 -20.42 -4.73 28.81
CA HIS A 147 -21.74 -4.10 28.74
C HIS A 147 -22.84 -5.07 28.26
N PHE A 148 -22.55 -5.91 27.25
CA PHE A 148 -23.48 -6.92 26.76
C PHE A 148 -23.70 -8.10 27.72
N LEU A 149 -22.74 -8.38 28.61
CA LEU A 149 -22.87 -9.44 29.61
C LEU A 149 -23.73 -9.04 30.81
N TYR A 150 -23.93 -7.74 31.06
CA TYR A 150 -24.74 -7.23 32.18
C TYR A 150 -26.15 -6.76 31.77
N GLN A 151 -26.51 -6.84 30.49
CA GLN A 151 -27.84 -6.48 29.96
C GLN A 151 -28.67 -7.69 29.45
N ASN A 152 -28.15 -8.91 29.60
CA ASN A 152 -28.88 -10.17 29.39
C ASN A 152 -28.99 -10.94 30.71
#